data_AF-A0A2V6FQD7-F1
#
_entry.id   AF-A0A2V6FQD7-F1
#
_cell.length_a   1.000
_cell.length_b   1.000
_cell.length_c   1.000
_cell.angle_alpha   90.00
_cell.angle_beta   90.00
_cell.angle_gamma   90.00
#
_symmetry.space_group_name_H-M   'P 1'
#
loop_
_entity.id
_entity.type
_entity.pdbx_description
1 polymer ?
#
loop_
_entity_poly.entity_id
_entity_poly.type
_entity_poly.pdbx_seq_one_letter_code
_entity_poly.pdbx_strand_id
1 'polypeptide(L)' 'MSAFTTFGQSKPEDAPNSQNLFIYILEHPSRQEAEKNWAEFQADPEWKKVKAESEMQGPLVDHIDRYFMDPTSFSALK' A
#
# COMPACT_ATOMS: atom_id res chain seq x y z
N MET A 1 15.01 10.56 0.86
CA MET A 1 13.54 10.74 0.80
C MET A 1 12.93 9.37 0.96
N SER A 2 11.89 9.21 1.78
CA SER A 2 11.17 7.94 1.88
C SER A 2 10.53 7.64 0.52
N ALA A 3 10.69 6.43 -0.01
CA ALA A 3 10.10 6.02 -1.30
C ALA A 3 8.56 6.03 -1.26
N PHE A 4 7.98 6.00 -0.06
CA PHE A 4 6.55 6.05 0.19
C PHE A 4 6.26 7.11 1.26
N THR A 5 5.52 8.15 0.86
CA THR A 5 4.91 9.09 1.80
C THR A 5 3.50 8.62 2.08
N THR A 6 3.16 8.36 3.35
CA THR A 6 1.84 7.84 3.72
C THR A 6 0.92 8.97 4.20
N PHE A 7 -0.26 9.09 3.59
CA PHE A 7 -1.30 10.02 4.03
C PHE A 7 -2.25 9.43 5.07
N GLY A 8 -2.48 8.12 5.02
CA GLY A 8 -3.38 7.46 5.94
C GLY A 8 -3.26 5.95 5.91
N GLN A 9 -3.57 5.34 7.05
CA GLN A 9 -3.72 3.90 7.24
C GLN A 9 -5.01 3.68 8.03
N SER A 10 -5.89 2.83 7.53
CA SER A 10 -7.19 2.61 8.12
C SER A 10 -7.67 1.19 7.86
N LYS A 11 -8.68 0.80 8.64
CA LYS A 11 -9.55 -0.34 8.34
C LYS A 11 -11.00 0.17 8.37
N PRO A 12 -11.92 -0.47 7.64
CA PRO A 12 -13.35 -0.16 7.78
C PRO A 12 -13.84 -0.47 9.20
N GLU A 13 -14.87 0.24 9.64
CA GLU A 13 -15.51 0.01 10.93
C GLU A 13 -16.57 -1.11 10.83
N ASP A 14 -17.33 -1.12 9.74
CA ASP A 14 -18.44 -2.04 9.55
C ASP A 14 -18.06 -3.38 8.93
N ALA A 15 -18.80 -4.42 9.34
CA ALA A 15 -18.70 -5.76 8.75
C ALA A 15 -19.28 -5.78 7.32
N PRO A 16 -18.75 -6.64 6.42
CA PRO A 16 -17.73 -7.65 6.69
C PRO A 16 -16.30 -7.11 6.64
N ASN A 17 -16.07 -5.95 6.03
CA ASN A 17 -14.72 -5.50 5.69
C ASN A 17 -13.86 -5.12 6.90
N SER A 18 -14.47 -4.80 8.05
CA SER A 18 -13.74 -4.48 9.29
C SER A 18 -12.88 -5.60 9.85
N GLN A 19 -13.09 -6.83 9.38
CA GLN A 19 -12.35 -8.01 9.80
C GLN A 19 -11.00 -8.14 9.07
N ASN A 20 -11.00 -7.95 7.74
CA ASN A 20 -9.89 -8.39 6.89
C ASN A 20 -9.46 -7.37 5.82
N LEU A 21 -10.07 -6.18 5.75
CA LEU A 21 -9.67 -5.12 4.81
C LEU A 21 -8.77 -4.09 5.49
N PHE A 22 -7.55 -3.96 4.99
CA PHE A 22 -6.62 -2.90 5.37
C PHE A 22 -6.43 -1.93 4.19
N ILE A 23 -6.52 -0.63 4.47
CA ILE A 23 -6.47 0.44 3.47
C ILE A 23 -5.33 1.37 3.82
N TYR A 24 -4.53 1.73 2.83
CA TYR A 24 -3.50 2.75 2.97
C TYR A 24 -3.49 3.66 1.73
N ILE A 25 -3.13 4.93 1.94
CA ILE A 25 -3.05 5.94 0.89
C ILE A 25 -1.62 6.47 0.85
N LEU A 26 -0.99 6.39 -0.31
CA LEU A 26 0.38 6.84 -0.53
C LEU A 26 0.41 8.01 -1.51
N GLU A 27 1.25 8.98 -1.20
CA GLU A 27 1.66 10.02 -2.13
C GLU A 27 2.87 9.56 -2.93
N HIS A 28 2.83 9.82 -4.23
CA HIS A 28 3.96 9.64 -5.11
C HIS A 28 4.17 10.89 -5.96
N PRO A 29 5.41 11.32 -6.23
CA PRO A 29 5.68 12.47 -7.09
C PRO A 29 5.12 12.30 -8.52
N SER A 30 5.06 11.07 -9.00
CA SER A 30 4.44 10.69 -10.27
C SER A 30 4.09 9.20 -10.27
N ARG A 31 3.29 8.76 -11.25
CA ARG A 31 3.02 7.35 -11.49
C ARG A 31 4.30 6.55 -11.78
N GLN A 32 5.23 7.13 -12.53
CA GLN A 32 6.49 6.46 -12.89
C GLN A 32 7.37 6.24 -11.64
N GLU A 33 7.47 7.24 -10.77
CA GLU A 33 8.18 7.10 -9.49
C GLU A 33 7.48 6.09 -8.58
N ALA A 34 6.14 6.03 -8.59
CA ALA A 34 5.41 4.99 -7.85
C ALA A 34 5.77 3.57 -8.32
N GLU A 35 5.74 3.33 -9.63
CA GLU A 35 6.07 2.03 -10.21
C GLU A 35 7.51 1.62 -9.91
N LYS A 36 8.45 2.56 -10.06
CA LYS A 36 9.86 2.36 -9.72
C LYS A 36 10.04 2.01 -8.24
N ASN A 37 9.46 2.80 -7.33
CA ASN A 37 9.59 2.60 -5.89
C ASN A 37 9.00 1.26 -5.44
N TRP A 38 7.86 0.86 -6.00
CA TRP A 38 7.27 -0.46 -5.74
C TRP A 38 8.13 -1.61 -6.27
N ALA A 39 8.71 -1.47 -7.46
CA ALA A 39 9.60 -2.49 -8.01
C ALA A 39 10.88 -2.65 -7.16
N GLU A 40 11.47 -1.53 -6.72
CA GLU A 40 12.64 -1.53 -5.83
C GLU A 40 12.31 -2.17 -4.48
N PHE A 41 11.18 -1.79 -3.85
CA PHE A 41 10.73 -2.38 -2.59
C PHE A 41 10.50 -3.90 -2.69
N GLN A 42 9.83 -4.35 -3.76
CA GLN A 42 9.58 -5.77 -3.99
C GLN A 42 10.88 -6.54 -4.28
N ALA A 43 11.90 -5.88 -4.83
CA ALA A 43 13.18 -6.49 -5.14
C ALA A 43 14.10 -6.62 -3.91
N ASP A 44 13.88 -5.81 -2.87
CA ASP A 44 14.68 -5.75 -1.65
C ASP A 44 14.84 -7.15 -0.98
N PRO A 45 16.08 -7.66 -0.81
CA PRO A 45 16.34 -8.93 -0.13
C PRO A 45 15.81 -9.00 1.30
N GLU A 46 15.85 -7.90 2.05
CA GLU A 46 15.34 -7.86 3.43
C GLU A 46 13.82 -8.02 3.43
N TRP A 47 13.12 -7.30 2.55
CA TRP A 47 11.68 -7.46 2.36
C TRP A 47 11.31 -8.88 1.97
N LYS A 48 12.01 -9.48 1.00
CA LYS A 48 11.76 -10.87 0.58
C LYS A 48 11.91 -11.86 1.73
N LYS A 49 12.93 -11.66 2.58
CA LYS A 49 13.13 -12.48 3.78
C LYS A 49 11.99 -12.32 4.77
N VAL A 50 11.63 -11.08 5.13
CA VAL A 50 10.54 -10.78 6.06
C VAL A 50 9.21 -11.34 5.55
N LYS A 51 8.92 -11.18 4.26
CA LYS A 51 7.72 -11.75 3.63
C LYS A 51 7.70 -13.28 3.72
N ALA A 52 8.80 -13.94 3.40
CA ALA A 52 8.87 -15.40 3.46
C ALA A 52 8.69 -15.93 4.89
N GLU A 53 9.30 -15.26 5.88
CA GLU A 53 9.17 -15.61 7.30
C GLU A 53 7.74 -15.37 7.82
N SER A 54 7.11 -14.27 7.41
CA SER A 54 5.75 -13.92 7.85
C SER A 54 4.67 -14.80 7.21
N GLU A 55 4.89 -15.30 5.99
CA GLU A 55 3.96 -16.15 5.25
C GLU A 55 4.20 -17.67 5.43
N MET A 56 5.04 -18.08 6.39
CA MET A 56 5.30 -19.51 6.67
C MET A 56 4.04 -20.30 7.05
N GLN A 57 3.02 -19.62 7.57
CA GLN A 57 1.75 -20.21 8.00
C GLN A 57 0.63 -20.00 6.95
N GLY A 58 1.00 -19.55 5.76
CA GLY A 58 0.08 -19.20 4.67
C GLY A 58 0.20 -17.72 4.28
N PRO A 59 -0.36 -17.34 3.11
CA PRO A 59 -0.34 -15.96 2.64
C PRO A 59 -1.10 -15.04 3.60
N LEU A 60 -0.52 -13.88 3.90
CA LEU A 60 -1.16 -12.84 4.73
C LEU A 60 -2.17 -12.00 3.94
N VAL A 61 -1.97 -11.91 2.62
CA VAL A 61 -2.78 -11.09 1.72
C VAL A 61 -3.40 -11.99 0.66
N ASP A 62 -4.72 -12.03 0.63
CA ASP A 62 -5.49 -12.77 -0.37
C ASP A 62 -5.57 -12.02 -1.70
N HIS A 63 -5.85 -10.71 -1.65
CA HIS A 63 -6.02 -9.86 -2.82
C HIS A 63 -5.55 -8.42 -2.56
N ILE A 64 -5.15 -7.70 -3.61
CA ILE A 64 -4.77 -6.29 -3.56
C ILE A 64 -5.54 -5.52 -4.63
N ASP A 65 -6.35 -4.56 -4.19
CA ASP A 65 -6.89 -3.51 -5.05
C ASP A 65 -5.99 -2.27 -5.01
N ARG A 66 -5.62 -1.75 -6.17
CA ARG A 66 -4.77 -0.56 -6.29
C ARG A 66 -5.33 0.41 -7.32
N TYR A 67 -5.54 1.66 -6.90
CA TYR A 67 -6.02 2.74 -7.74
C TYR A 67 -5.07 3.94 -7.64
N PHE A 68 -4.73 4.52 -8.79
CA PHE A 68 -4.15 5.85 -8.85
C PHE A 68 -5.28 6.87 -8.95
N MET A 69 -5.22 7.90 -8.12
CA MET A 69 -6.28 8.88 -7.98
C MET A 69 -5.69 10.27 -8.17
N ASP A 70 -6.42 11.12 -8.90
CA ASP A 70 -6.15 12.55 -8.97
C ASP A 70 -7.09 13.27 -8.00
N PRO A 71 -6.60 14.21 -7.17
CA PRO A 71 -7.45 14.95 -6.25
C PRO A 71 -8.46 15.82 -7.03
N THR A 72 -9.71 15.80 -6.58
CA THR A 72 -10.75 16.71 -7.10
C THR A 72 -10.50 18.15 -6.63
N SER A 73 -11.12 19.15 -7.27
CA SER A 73 -10.93 20.58 -6.93
C SER A 73 -11.28 20.99 -5.50
N PHE A 74 -12.10 20.20 -4.80
CA PHE A 74 -12.50 20.42 -3.40
C PHE A 74 -11.81 19.45 -2.42
N SER A 75 -10.84 18.67 -2.89
CA SER A 75 -10.02 17.81 -2.03
C SER A 75 -9.11 18.66 -1.14
N ALA A 76 -8.98 18.27 0.13
CA ALA A 76 -7.96 18.85 1.01
C ALA A 76 -6.54 18.33 0.66
N LEU A 77 -6.46 17.15 0.03
CA LEU A 77 -5.25 16.64 -0.60
C LEU A 77 -5.01 17.45 -1.87
N LYS A 78 -3.82 18.04 -1.99
CA LYS A 78 -3.40 18.87 -3.13
C LYS A 78 -2.53 18.07 -4.08
#